data_AF-A0A5E4GEA2-F1
#
_entry.id   AF-A0A5E4GEA2-F1
#
_cell.length_a   1.000
_cell.length_b   1.000
_cell.length_c   1.000
_cell.angle_alpha   90.00
_cell.angle_beta   90.00
_cell.angle_gamma   90.00
#
_symmetry.space_group_name_H-M   'P 1'
#
loop_
_entity.id
_entity.type
_entity.pdbx_description
1 polymer ?
#
loop_
_entity_poly.entity_id
_entity_poly.type
_entity_poly.pdbx_seq_one_letter_code
_entity_poly.pdbx_strand_id
1 'polypeptide(L)'
;SSVQVSPLSSGTSPTAFLVSKASIHTWHKRLGHPHSAVLKTIVTSNQLPLEDSSFSKPQCTDCILGKATRLPFTPSSSVSTTPLELVHSDVWGPSPIDSCTGYRYY
;
A
#
# COMPACT_ATOMS: atom_id res chain seq x y z
N SER A 1 65.64 9.96 29.14
CA SER A 1 64.17 10.18 29.07
C SER A 1 63.67 9.61 27.76
N SER A 2 63.01 8.46 27.82
CA SER A 2 62.53 7.73 26.65
C SER A 2 61.17 8.29 26.22
N VAL A 3 61.04 8.71 24.96
CA VAL A 3 59.76 9.09 24.36
C VAL A 3 59.13 7.83 23.77
N GLN A 4 58.03 7.35 24.35
CA GLN A 4 57.20 6.33 23.72
C GLN A 4 56.20 7.02 22.79
N VAL A 5 56.31 6.74 21.49
CA VAL A 5 55.27 7.00 20.50
C VAL A 5 54.50 5.70 20.32
N SER A 6 53.25 5.67 20.79
CA SER A 6 52.33 4.54 20.56
C SER A 6 51.64 4.72 19.19
N PRO A 7 51.55 3.67 18.36
CA PRO A 7 50.89 3.76 17.06
C PRO A 7 49.37 3.79 17.24
N LEU A 8 48.72 4.75 16.55
CA LEU A 8 47.26 4.79 16.36
C LEU A 8 46.90 3.70 15.34
N SER A 9 46.50 2.52 15.81
CA SER A 9 45.98 1.47 14.93
C SER A 9 44.49 1.66 14.69
N SER A 10 44.18 2.20 13.52
CA SER A 10 42.89 2.18 12.86
C SER A 10 42.33 0.76 12.83
N GLY A 11 41.16 0.57 13.44
CA GLY A 11 40.43 -0.70 13.42
C GLY A 11 38.94 -0.44 13.47
N THR A 12 38.39 0.19 12.43
CA THR A 12 36.93 0.23 12.27
C THR A 12 36.48 -1.20 11.94
N SER A 13 36.12 -1.96 12.97
CA SER A 13 35.46 -3.25 12.80
C SER A 13 34.26 -3.07 11.86
N PRO A 14 34.04 -3.98 10.89
CA PRO A 14 32.82 -3.96 10.10
C PRO A 14 31.66 -4.16 11.08
N THR A 15 30.92 -3.08 11.32
CA THR A 15 29.68 -3.13 12.08
C THR A 15 28.64 -3.72 11.14
N ALA A 16 28.45 -5.03 11.18
CA ALA A 16 27.32 -5.65 10.53
C ALA A 16 26.06 -5.10 11.20
N PHE A 17 25.12 -4.57 10.42
CA PHE A 17 23.77 -4.31 10.91
C PHE A 17 23.20 -5.66 11.33
N LEU A 18 23.19 -5.93 12.64
CA LEU A 18 22.41 -7.03 13.18
C LEU A 18 20.99 -6.82 12.67
N VAL A 19 20.44 -7.84 11.99
CA VAL A 19 19.03 -7.79 11.60
C VAL A 19 18.23 -7.73 12.88
N SER A 20 17.77 -6.53 13.23
CA SER A 20 16.88 -6.32 14.34
C SER A 20 15.62 -7.13 14.06
N LYS A 21 15.25 -7.99 15.01
CA LYS A 21 13.92 -8.60 15.03
C LYS A 21 12.88 -7.49 14.84
N ALA A 22 11.82 -7.80 14.10
CA ALA A 22 10.74 -6.84 13.89
C ALA A 22 9.39 -7.52 14.09
N SER A 23 8.44 -6.76 14.63
CA SER A 23 7.06 -7.20 14.74
C SER A 23 6.43 -7.53 13.37
N ILE A 24 5.39 -8.36 13.38
CA ILE A 24 4.60 -8.70 12.19
C ILE A 24 4.04 -7.45 11.50
N HIS A 25 3.65 -6.43 12.27
CA HIS A 25 3.19 -5.16 11.74
C HIS A 25 4.27 -4.41 10.94
N THR A 26 5.51 -4.47 11.42
CA THR A 26 6.66 -3.86 10.73
C THR A 26 6.97 -4.61 9.44
N TRP A 27 6.99 -5.94 9.47
CA TRP A 27 7.16 -6.76 8.26
C TRP A 27 6.04 -6.56 7.25
N HIS A 28 4.79 -6.43 7.72
CA HIS A 28 3.65 -6.11 6.88
C HIS A 28 3.85 -4.80 6.09
N LYS A 29 4.33 -3.74 6.75
CA LYS A 29 4.65 -2.46 6.09
C LYS A 29 5.83 -2.57 5.13
N ARG A 30 6.93 -3.19 5.56
CA ARG A 30 8.17 -3.34 4.74
C ARG A 30 7.94 -4.13 3.45
N LEU A 31 7.04 -5.11 3.48
CA LEU A 31 6.75 -5.99 2.35
C LEU A 31 5.62 -5.48 1.45
N GLY A 32 5.17 -4.23 1.63
CA GLY A 32 4.16 -3.62 0.77
C GLY A 32 2.73 -4.06 1.08
N HIS A 33 2.38 -4.19 2.36
CA HIS A 33 1.02 -4.50 2.82
C HIS A 33 0.41 -5.80 2.28
N PRO A 34 1.14 -6.94 2.25
CA PRO A 34 0.60 -8.20 1.75
C PRO A 34 -0.55 -8.70 2.64
N HIS A 35 -1.43 -9.51 2.05
CA HIS A 35 -2.46 -10.21 2.81
C HIS A 35 -1.84 -11.07 3.92
N SER A 36 -2.52 -11.22 5.06
CA SER A 36 -1.97 -11.90 6.24
C SER A 36 -1.51 -13.34 5.95
N ALA A 37 -2.22 -14.07 5.09
CA ALA A 37 -1.80 -15.41 4.67
C ALA A 37 -0.48 -15.40 3.90
N VAL A 38 -0.32 -14.44 2.96
CA VAL A 38 0.91 -14.27 2.18
C VAL A 38 2.08 -13.84 3.08
N LEU A 39 1.82 -12.91 3.99
CA LEU A 39 2.79 -12.46 4.99
C LEU A 39 3.29 -13.62 5.84
N LYS A 40 2.37 -14.48 6.32
CA LYS A 40 2.72 -15.67 7.10
C LYS A 40 3.63 -16.60 6.31
N THR A 41 3.30 -16.88 5.06
CA THR A 41 4.12 -17.71 4.18
C THR A 41 5.52 -17.12 4.02
N ILE A 42 5.64 -15.83 3.71
CA ILE A 42 6.95 -15.17 3.52
C ILE A 42 7.79 -15.22 4.79
N VAL A 43 7.18 -14.90 5.95
CA VAL A 43 7.88 -14.89 7.23
C VAL A 43 8.37 -16.28 7.61
N THR A 44 7.55 -17.31 7.44
CA THR A 44 7.91 -18.69 7.78
C THR A 44 8.89 -19.30 6.79
N SER A 45 8.70 -19.13 5.48
CA SER A 45 9.57 -19.72 4.46
C SER A 45 10.97 -19.11 4.45
N ASN A 46 11.08 -17.81 4.73
CA ASN A 46 12.35 -17.09 4.76
C ASN A 46 12.94 -16.94 6.18
N GLN A 47 12.31 -17.54 7.19
CA GLN A 47 12.74 -17.47 8.60
C GLN A 47 13.04 -16.04 9.05
N LEU A 48 12.14 -15.11 8.69
CA LEU A 48 12.34 -13.70 9.00
C LEU A 48 12.35 -13.49 10.54
N PRO A 49 13.26 -12.66 11.06
CA PRO A 49 13.39 -12.48 12.50
C PRO A 49 12.20 -11.70 13.06
N LEU A 50 11.46 -12.38 13.94
CA LEU A 50 10.31 -11.83 14.66
C LEU A 50 10.67 -11.51 16.10
N GLU A 51 10.14 -10.40 16.60
CA GLU A 51 10.22 -10.04 18.02
C GLU A 51 9.37 -10.99 18.86
N ASP A 52 8.16 -11.28 18.37
CA ASP A 52 7.19 -12.17 19.01
C ASP A 52 7.06 -13.48 18.24
N SER A 53 6.98 -14.61 18.95
CA SER A 53 6.73 -15.93 18.37
C SER A 53 5.30 -16.11 17.83
N SER A 54 4.37 -15.21 18.17
CA SER A 54 2.98 -15.27 17.74
C SER A 54 2.73 -14.47 16.46
N PHE A 55 2.16 -15.12 15.44
CA PHE A 55 1.68 -14.45 14.24
C PHE A 55 0.27 -13.88 14.48
N SER A 56 0.15 -12.58 14.71
CA SER A 56 -1.14 -11.88 14.77
C SER A 56 -1.47 -11.23 13.42
N LYS A 57 -2.76 -11.21 13.05
CA LYS A 57 -3.19 -10.49 11.84
C LYS A 57 -2.96 -8.98 12.06
N PRO A 58 -2.19 -8.30 11.20
CA PRO A 58 -1.96 -6.87 11.36
C PRO A 58 -3.25 -6.10 11.14
N GLN A 59 -3.64 -5.26 12.11
CA GLN A 59 -4.67 -4.25 11.93
C GLN A 59 -4.00 -3.00 11.34
N CYS A 60 -4.06 -2.88 10.01
CA CYS A 60 -3.45 -1.78 9.28
C CYS A 60 -4.52 -0.85 8.71
N THR A 61 -4.48 0.43 9.12
CA THR A 61 -5.38 1.48 8.65
C THR A 61 -5.30 1.67 7.13
N ASP A 62 -4.09 1.67 6.58
CA ASP A 62 -3.86 1.89 5.14
C ASP A 62 -4.50 0.77 4.31
N CYS A 63 -4.40 -0.48 4.78
CA CYS A 63 -5.07 -1.62 4.14
C CYS A 63 -6.59 -1.54 4.23
N ILE A 64 -7.12 -1.12 5.39
CA ILE A 64 -8.57 -1.00 5.59
C ILE A 64 -9.12 0.06 4.63
N LEU A 65 -8.48 1.23 4.56
CA LEU A 65 -8.88 2.31 3.66
C LEU A 65 -8.72 1.91 2.19
N GLY A 66 -7.59 1.28 1.82
CA GLY A 66 -7.34 0.86 0.45
C GLY A 66 -8.20 -0.31 -0.04
N LYS A 67 -8.82 -1.07 0.87
CA LYS A 67 -9.75 -2.18 0.54
C LYS A 67 -11.21 -1.86 0.84
N ALA A 68 -11.50 -0.67 1.36
CA ALA A 68 -12.86 -0.26 1.64
C ALA A 68 -13.65 -0.20 0.33
N THR A 69 -14.76 -0.91 0.27
CA THR A 69 -15.69 -0.87 -0.85
C THR A 69 -16.84 0.08 -0.52
N ARG A 70 -17.40 0.73 -1.54
CA ARG A 70 -18.63 1.50 -1.38
C ARG A 70 -19.77 0.52 -1.05
N LEU A 71 -20.66 0.92 -0.15
CA LEU A 71 -21.91 0.19 0.09
C LEU A 71 -22.72 0.08 -1.21
N PRO A 72 -23.56 -0.97 -1.36
CA PRO A 72 -24.45 -1.08 -2.50
C PRO A 72 -25.30 0.18 -2.67
N PHE A 73 -25.50 0.58 -3.92
CA PHE A 73 -26.42 1.66 -4.26
C PHE A 73 -27.86 1.21 -3.98
N THR A 74 -28.69 2.13 -3.51
CA THR A 74 -30.13 1.91 -3.45
C THR A 74 -30.68 1.77 -4.88
N PRO A 75 -31.72 0.93 -5.09
CA PRO A 75 -32.39 0.87 -6.38
C PRO A 75 -32.89 2.25 -6.82
N SER A 76 -32.82 2.55 -8.11
CA SER A 76 -33.41 3.76 -8.67
C SER A 76 -34.94 3.69 -8.59
N SER A 77 -35.60 4.80 -8.26
CA SER A 77 -37.06 4.95 -8.35
C SER A 77 -37.54 5.34 -9.75
N SER A 78 -36.62 5.58 -10.68
CA SER A 78 -36.90 5.97 -12.06
C SER A 78 -37.50 4.80 -12.85
N VAL A 79 -38.79 4.86 -13.15
CA VAL A 79 -39.55 3.87 -13.92
C VAL A 79 -40.30 4.59 -15.04
N SER A 80 -40.36 3.98 -16.22
CA SER A 80 -41.12 4.48 -17.38
C SER A 80 -42.09 3.39 -17.84
N THR A 81 -43.33 3.78 -18.12
CA THR A 81 -44.46 2.95 -18.52
C THR A 81 -44.92 3.22 -19.96
N THR A 82 -44.50 4.35 -20.54
CA THR A 82 -44.84 4.79 -21.89
C THR A 82 -43.62 5.29 -22.67
N PRO A 83 -43.63 5.25 -24.02
CA PRO A 83 -42.49 5.71 -24.82
C PRO A 83 -42.12 7.17 -24.55
N LEU A 84 -40.82 7.45 -24.41
CA LEU A 84 -40.24 8.78 -24.15
C LEU A 84 -40.62 9.43 -22.80
N GLU A 85 -41.20 8.69 -21.86
CA GLU A 85 -41.56 9.20 -20.52
C GLU A 85 -40.35 9.59 -19.67
N LEU A 86 -39.19 8.96 -19.91
CA LEU A 86 -37.96 9.26 -19.21
C LEU A 86 -36.77 9.27 -20.18
N VAL A 87 -36.12 10.43 -20.31
CA VAL A 87 -34.92 10.61 -21.14
C VAL A 87 -33.75 10.99 -20.23
N HIS A 88 -32.69 10.19 -20.27
CA HIS A 88 -31.41 10.51 -19.62
C HIS A 88 -30.44 10.98 -20.71
N SER A 89 -29.93 12.19 -20.58
CA SER A 89 -28.83 12.70 -21.40
C SER A 89 -27.67 13.09 -20.49
N ASP A 90 -26.47 12.72 -20.91
CA ASP A 90 -25.21 13.13 -20.27
C ASP A 90 -24.34 13.82 -21.33
N VAL A 91 -23.48 14.74 -20.89
CA VAL A 91 -22.53 15.43 -21.76
C VAL A 91 -21.15 15.26 -21.16
N TRP A 92 -20.25 14.64 -21.92
CA TRP A 92 -18.87 14.50 -21.50
C TRP A 92 -18.06 15.73 -21.91
N GLY A 93 -17.41 16.37 -20.94
CA GLY A 93 -16.46 17.46 -21.19
C GLY A 93 -16.30 18.45 -20.03
N PRO A 94 -15.44 19.47 -20.19
CA PRO A 94 -14.64 19.75 -21.38
C PRO A 94 -13.45 18.79 -21.53
N SER A 95 -13.25 18.28 -22.75
CA SER A 95 -12.04 17.55 -23.11
C SER A 95 -10.79 18.42 -22.91
N PRO A 96 -9.68 17.85 -22.40
CA PRO A 96 -8.41 18.57 -22.32
C PRO A 96 -7.81 18.86 -23.71
N ILE A 97 -8.24 18.16 -24.76
CA ILE A 97 -7.78 18.32 -26.14
C ILE A 97 -9.00 18.47 -27.06
N ASP A 98 -8.95 19.42 -27.99
CA ASP A 98 -10.01 19.65 -28.98
C ASP A 98 -10.12 18.48 -29.97
N SER A 99 -11.33 18.15 -30.47
CA SER A 99 -11.43 17.25 -31.64
C SER A 99 -10.74 17.86 -32.85
N CYS A 100 -10.56 17.03 -33.88
CA CYS A 100 -10.22 17.48 -35.23
C CYS A 100 -11.15 18.59 -35.77
N THR A 101 -12.35 18.75 -35.21
CA THR A 101 -13.33 19.78 -35.58
C THR A 101 -13.49 20.90 -34.55
N GLY A 102 -12.66 20.92 -33.49
CA GLY A 102 -12.66 21.99 -32.49
C GLY A 102 -13.68 21.83 -31.34
N TYR A 103 -14.30 20.66 -31.16
CA TYR A 103 -15.25 20.42 -30.07
C TYR A 103 -14.57 19.94 -28.80
N ARG A 104 -15.15 20.31 -27.67
CA ARG A 104 -14.70 19.91 -26.32
C ARG A 104 -15.75 19.18 -25.50
N TYR A 105 -16.99 19.09 -26.00
CA TYR A 105 -18.13 18.45 -25.35
C TYR A 105 -18.77 17.46 -26.31
N TYR A 106 -19.20 16.31 -25.81
CA TYR A 106 -19.70 15.17 -26.59
C TYR A 106 -20.88 14.48 -25.89
#